data_AF-A0A928E3N7-F1
#
_entry.id   AF-A0A928E3N7-F1
#
_cell.length_a   1.000
_cell.length_b   1.000
_cell.length_c   1.000
_cell.angle_alpha   90.00
_cell.angle_beta   90.00
_cell.angle_gamma   90.00
#
_symmetry.space_group_name_H-M   'P 1'
#
loop_
_entity.id
_entity.type
_entity.pdbx_description
1 polymer ?
#
loop_
_entity_poly.entity_id
_entity_poly.type
_entity_poly.pdbx_seq_one_letter_code
_entity_poly.pdbx_strand_id
1 'polypeptide(L)'
;MKLKFKKQEFQEKAVNAVADLFKGQEKAGTTFSIVDNSAQFSLLQNDFGFGNKLLLDKETLVSNLQNIQKGQSLPQTDIESGKALPISIEMETGTGKTYVYTKTILELNKRYGFTKFIIVVPSIAIREGVNKSFQITEEHFKNQYDSVPYRYFIYNSAKLSDVRAFATSSNI
;
A
#
# COMPACT_ATOMS: atom_id res chain seq x y z
N MET A 1 -8.77 -23.17 15.23
CA MET A 1 -8.01 -23.79 14.12
C MET A 1 -7.07 -22.73 13.55
N LYS A 2 -5.75 -22.95 13.53
CA LYS A 2 -4.80 -22.01 12.90
C LYS A 2 -4.59 -22.41 11.44
N LEU A 3 -4.82 -21.46 10.51
CA LEU A 3 -4.57 -21.69 9.09
C LEU A 3 -3.06 -21.65 8.82
N LYS A 4 -2.59 -22.55 7.95
CA LYS A 4 -1.22 -22.53 7.44
C LYS A 4 -1.21 -21.86 6.07
N PHE A 5 -0.55 -20.71 5.98
CA PHE A 5 -0.36 -20.02 4.70
C PHE A 5 0.85 -20.58 3.98
N LYS A 6 0.71 -20.83 2.68
CA LYS A 6 1.81 -21.24 1.80
C LYS A 6 2.26 -20.05 0.99
N LYS A 7 3.58 -19.88 0.87
CA LYS A 7 4.17 -18.89 -0.02
C LYS A 7 4.02 -19.39 -1.47
N GLN A 8 3.33 -18.61 -2.30
CA GLN A 8 3.11 -18.91 -3.71
C GLN A 8 3.87 -17.89 -4.56
N GLU A 9 4.66 -18.36 -5.53
CA GLU A 9 5.54 -17.49 -6.31
C GLU A 9 4.79 -16.43 -7.11
N PHE A 10 3.64 -16.78 -7.69
CA PHE A 10 2.85 -15.82 -8.46
C PHE A 10 2.31 -14.68 -7.57
N GLN A 11 2.03 -14.96 -6.29
CA GLN A 11 1.61 -13.92 -5.34
C GLN A 11 2.78 -12.98 -5.01
N GLU A 12 4.00 -13.52 -4.86
CA GLU A 12 5.20 -12.70 -4.69
C GLU A 12 5.49 -11.85 -5.92
N LYS A 13 5.36 -12.40 -7.12
CA LYS A 13 5.53 -11.66 -8.37
C LYS A 13 4.54 -10.50 -8.47
N ALA A 14 3.28 -10.70 -8.11
CA ALA A 14 2.27 -9.64 -8.12
C ALA A 14 2.58 -8.53 -7.08
N VAL A 15 2.99 -8.92 -5.86
CA VAL A 15 3.41 -7.95 -4.82
C VAL A 15 4.61 -7.13 -5.30
N ASN A 16 5.63 -7.80 -5.85
CA ASN A 16 6.83 -7.14 -6.36
C ASN A 16 6.53 -6.23 -7.54
N ALA A 17 5.66 -6.63 -8.47
CA ALA A 17 5.26 -5.78 -9.60
C ALA A 17 4.69 -4.44 -9.13
N VAL A 18 3.85 -4.43 -8.08
CA VAL A 18 3.32 -3.18 -7.53
C VAL A 18 4.40 -2.42 -6.75
N ALA A 19 5.22 -3.11 -5.96
CA ALA A 19 6.26 -2.46 -5.18
C ALA A 19 7.35 -1.83 -6.06
N ASP A 20 7.70 -2.46 -7.18
CA ASP A 20 8.75 -2.02 -8.10
C ASP A 20 8.31 -0.79 -8.91
N LEU A 21 7.01 -0.51 -8.99
CA LEU A 21 6.50 0.72 -9.59
C LEU A 21 7.07 1.95 -8.87
N PHE A 22 7.19 1.87 -7.54
CA PHE A 22 7.68 2.96 -6.70
C PHE A 22 9.20 2.86 -6.46
N LYS A 23 9.94 2.09 -7.27
CA LYS A 23 11.39 2.00 -7.16
C LYS A 23 12.03 3.38 -7.33
N GLY A 24 12.92 3.73 -6.41
CA GLY A 24 13.53 5.07 -6.33
C GLY A 24 12.81 6.02 -5.37
N GLN A 25 11.62 5.66 -4.87
CA GLN A 25 10.97 6.40 -3.80
C GLN A 25 11.84 6.30 -2.53
N GLU A 26 12.29 7.44 -2.03
CA GLU A 26 12.94 7.47 -0.73
C GLU A 26 11.91 7.19 0.37
N LYS A 27 12.33 6.41 1.37
CA LYS A 27 11.57 6.37 2.62
C LYS A 27 11.55 7.78 3.17
N ALA A 28 10.36 8.30 3.46
CA ALA A 28 10.24 9.49 4.28
C ALA A 28 10.81 9.14 5.67
N GLY A 29 12.11 9.31 5.82
CA GLY A 29 12.86 8.79 6.95
C GLY A 29 12.53 9.58 8.20
N THR A 30 12.00 8.89 9.20
CA THR A 30 12.31 9.16 10.60
C THR A 30 13.77 8.74 10.86
N THR A 31 14.73 9.44 10.27
CA THR A 31 16.12 9.35 10.74
C THR A 31 16.22 10.31 11.91
N PHE A 32 16.22 9.77 13.12
CA PHE A 32 16.36 10.53 14.35
C PHE A 32 17.67 11.34 14.29
N SER A 33 17.56 12.58 13.85
CA SER A 33 18.60 13.59 13.83
C SER A 33 18.12 14.65 14.80
N ILE A 34 18.89 14.93 15.85
CA ILE A 34 18.55 15.90 16.92
C ILE A 34 18.75 17.34 16.39
N VAL A 35 18.37 17.58 15.13
CA VAL A 35 18.54 18.86 14.45
C VAL A 35 17.20 19.21 13.82
N ASP A 36 16.49 20.10 14.50
CA ASP A 36 15.22 20.75 14.14
C ASP A 36 14.38 20.06 13.04
N ASN A 37 13.53 19.15 13.49
CA ASN A 37 12.67 18.28 12.68
C ASN A 37 11.45 18.98 12.04
N SER A 38 11.45 20.32 11.94
CA SER A 38 10.30 21.09 11.43
C SER A 38 10.05 20.84 9.94
N ALA A 39 11.13 20.70 9.15
CA ALA A 39 11.04 20.52 7.70
C ALA A 39 10.54 19.12 7.32
N GLN A 40 11.06 18.04 7.92
CA GLN A 40 10.61 16.66 7.62
C GLN A 40 9.19 16.38 8.12
N PHE A 41 8.80 16.96 9.27
CA PHE A 41 7.43 16.91 9.76
C PHE A 41 6.47 17.66 8.83
N SER A 42 6.88 18.83 8.33
CA SER A 42 6.14 19.59 7.30
C SER A 42 6.00 18.84 5.97
N LEU A 43 6.95 17.97 5.60
CA LEU A 43 6.82 17.16 4.38
C LEU A 43 5.73 16.08 4.49
N LEU A 44 5.35 15.66 5.70
CA LEU A 44 4.33 14.64 5.95
C LEU A 44 2.99 15.21 6.40
N GLN A 45 2.98 16.45 6.90
CA GLN A 45 1.81 17.17 7.40
C GLN A 45 1.28 18.14 6.33
N ASN A 46 0.09 17.86 5.81
CA ASN A 46 -0.70 18.84 5.05
C ASN A 46 -1.71 19.51 5.99
N ASP A 47 -2.37 20.59 5.54
CA ASP A 47 -3.42 21.31 6.30
C ASP A 47 -4.54 20.40 6.86
N PHE A 48 -4.67 19.19 6.30
CA PHE A 48 -5.70 18.20 6.64
C PHE A 48 -5.20 16.99 7.45
N GLY A 49 -3.89 16.83 7.70
CA GLY A 49 -3.32 15.72 8.47
C GLY A 49 -2.06 15.09 7.86
N PHE A 50 -1.75 13.86 8.30
CA PHE A 50 -0.61 13.08 7.80
C PHE A 50 -1.01 12.23 6.59
N GLY A 51 -0.15 12.11 5.59
CA GLY A 51 -0.42 11.31 4.40
C GLY A 51 0.82 10.68 3.78
N ASN A 52 0.62 9.73 2.87
CA ASN A 52 1.71 9.24 2.04
C ASN A 52 2.16 10.36 1.09
N LYS A 53 3.46 10.53 0.94
CA LYS A 53 4.04 11.46 -0.02
C LYS A 53 4.75 10.71 -1.13
N LEU A 54 4.32 10.96 -2.36
CA LEU A 54 4.98 10.46 -3.56
C LEU A 54 6.03 11.49 -3.97
N LEU A 55 7.30 11.11 -3.92
CA LEU A 55 8.44 11.95 -4.26
C LEU A 55 8.95 11.70 -5.68
N LEU A 56 8.59 10.56 -6.26
CA LEU A 56 8.92 10.23 -7.64
C LEU A 56 8.22 11.18 -8.61
N ASP A 57 8.98 11.62 -9.62
CA ASP A 57 8.41 12.26 -10.78
C ASP A 57 7.62 11.25 -11.65
N LYS A 58 6.81 11.78 -12.57
CA LYS A 58 5.94 10.94 -13.39
C LYS A 58 6.75 10.11 -14.38
N GLU A 59 7.84 10.68 -14.88
CA GLU A 59 8.77 10.08 -15.83
C GLU A 59 9.40 8.81 -15.25
N THR A 60 9.82 8.85 -13.97
CA THR A 60 10.36 7.68 -13.26
C THR A 60 9.28 6.63 -13.03
N LEU A 61 8.05 7.01 -12.67
CA LEU A 61 6.94 6.07 -12.53
C LEU A 61 6.58 5.37 -13.84
N VAL A 62 6.54 6.11 -14.95
CA VAL A 62 6.30 5.55 -16.29
C VAL A 62 7.44 4.62 -16.69
N SER A 63 8.70 5.01 -16.46
CA SER A 63 9.85 4.16 -16.71
C SER A 63 9.80 2.86 -15.90
N ASN A 64 9.47 2.94 -14.61
CA ASN A 64 9.30 1.76 -13.76
C ASN A 64 8.18 0.85 -14.27
N LEU A 65 7.01 1.41 -14.62
CA LEU A 65 5.90 0.66 -15.21
C LEU A 65 6.31 -0.06 -16.50
N GLN A 66 6.96 0.64 -17.41
CA GLN A 66 7.42 0.08 -18.69
C GLN A 66 8.45 -1.04 -18.51
N ASN A 67 9.31 -0.93 -17.48
CA ASN A 67 10.24 -2.00 -17.11
C ASN A 67 9.51 -3.23 -16.55
N ILE A 68 8.50 -3.04 -15.72
CA ILE A 68 7.65 -4.12 -15.21
C ILE A 68 6.91 -4.82 -16.35
N GLN A 69 6.28 -4.04 -17.24
CA GLN A 69 5.56 -4.56 -18.41
C GLN A 69 6.49 -5.37 -19.30
N LYS A 70 7.67 -4.83 -19.63
CA LYS A 70 8.69 -5.53 -20.40
C LYS A 70 9.13 -6.84 -19.74
N GLY A 71 9.34 -6.84 -18.43
CA GLY A 71 9.72 -8.03 -17.67
C GLY A 71 8.63 -9.12 -17.62
N GLN A 72 7.37 -8.74 -17.83
CA GLN A 72 6.22 -9.65 -17.90
C GLN A 72 5.74 -9.91 -19.34
N SER A 73 6.49 -9.47 -20.35
CA SER A 73 6.11 -9.57 -21.76
C SER A 73 4.76 -8.93 -22.10
N LEU A 74 4.42 -7.84 -21.40
CA LEU A 74 3.22 -7.04 -21.63
C LEU A 74 3.52 -5.86 -22.58
N PRO A 75 2.52 -5.41 -23.36
CA PRO A 75 2.64 -4.17 -24.14
C PRO A 75 2.98 -3.00 -23.22
N GLN A 76 3.93 -2.17 -23.64
CA GLN A 76 4.29 -0.97 -22.90
C GLN A 76 3.22 0.09 -23.10
N THR A 77 2.70 0.63 -21.99
CA THR A 77 1.70 1.70 -22.06
C THR A 77 2.41 3.04 -22.26
N ASP A 78 1.93 3.81 -23.23
CA ASP A 78 2.28 5.22 -23.37
C ASP A 78 1.29 6.05 -22.55
N ILE A 79 1.79 6.76 -21.54
CA ILE A 79 0.97 7.60 -20.67
C ILE A 79 1.29 9.05 -21.01
N GLU A 80 0.30 9.74 -21.57
CA GLU A 80 0.40 11.17 -21.83
C GLU A 80 0.72 11.95 -20.55
N SER A 81 1.62 12.92 -20.68
CA SER A 81 1.97 13.83 -19.61
C SER A 81 0.72 14.54 -19.08
N GLY A 82 0.51 14.47 -17.75
CA GLY A 82 -0.60 15.16 -17.08
C GLY A 82 -1.79 14.28 -16.71
N LYS A 83 -1.98 13.09 -17.30
CA LYS A 83 -3.05 12.17 -16.88
C LYS A 83 -2.69 11.43 -15.58
N ALA A 84 -3.72 10.99 -14.86
CA ALA A 84 -3.54 10.02 -13.77
C ALA A 84 -2.95 8.73 -14.35
N LEU A 85 -2.19 7.99 -13.56
CA LEU A 85 -1.59 6.72 -13.95
C LEU A 85 -2.55 5.58 -13.55
N PRO A 86 -3.45 5.09 -14.42
CA PRO A 86 -4.27 3.94 -14.10
C PRO A 86 -3.40 2.69 -14.09
N ILE A 87 -3.39 1.98 -12.97
CA ILE A 87 -2.59 0.76 -12.81
C ILE A 87 -3.54 -0.37 -12.46
N SER A 88 -3.47 -1.44 -13.24
CA SER A 88 -4.23 -2.65 -13.02
C SER A 88 -3.31 -3.80 -12.67
N ILE A 89 -3.78 -4.66 -11.77
CA ILE A 89 -3.19 -5.97 -11.50
C ILE A 89 -4.29 -6.98 -11.78
N GLU A 90 -4.10 -7.77 -12.82
CA GLU A 90 -5.04 -8.80 -13.22
C GLU A 90 -4.70 -10.13 -12.53
N MET A 91 -5.71 -10.71 -11.90
CA MET A 91 -5.56 -11.96 -11.16
C MET A 91 -6.83 -12.78 -11.29
N GLU A 92 -6.67 -14.06 -11.62
CA GLU A 92 -7.78 -15.01 -11.71
C GLU A 92 -8.51 -15.15 -10.37
N THR A 93 -9.80 -15.52 -10.40
CA THR A 93 -10.56 -15.85 -9.19
C THR A 93 -9.90 -17.00 -8.41
N GLY A 94 -10.01 -17.00 -7.09
CA GLY A 94 -9.39 -18.03 -6.24
C GLY A 94 -7.87 -17.94 -6.04
N THR A 95 -7.15 -17.03 -6.69
CA THR A 95 -5.68 -16.89 -6.58
C THR A 95 -5.20 -16.06 -5.38
N GLY A 96 -6.12 -15.57 -4.54
CA GLY A 96 -5.76 -14.84 -3.32
C GLY A 96 -5.50 -13.34 -3.52
N LYS A 97 -6.25 -12.67 -4.41
CA LYS A 97 -6.24 -11.20 -4.59
C LYS A 97 -6.19 -10.42 -3.27
N THR A 98 -7.03 -10.79 -2.30
CA THR A 98 -7.07 -10.17 -0.97
C THR A 98 -5.77 -10.29 -0.21
N TYR A 99 -5.17 -11.49 -0.24
CA TYR A 99 -3.88 -11.73 0.39
C TYR A 99 -2.78 -10.91 -0.29
N VAL A 100 -2.79 -10.86 -1.63
CA VAL A 100 -1.81 -10.11 -2.42
C VAL A 100 -1.86 -8.62 -2.11
N TYR A 101 -3.01 -7.93 -2.20
CA TYR A 101 -3.01 -6.49 -1.92
C TYR A 101 -2.68 -6.17 -0.46
N THR A 102 -3.06 -7.04 0.50
CA THR A 102 -2.72 -6.84 1.92
C THR A 102 -1.22 -6.89 2.11
N LYS A 103 -0.59 -7.89 1.49
CA LYS A 103 0.85 -8.03 1.49
C LYS A 103 1.54 -6.89 0.76
N THR A 104 0.99 -6.42 -0.36
CA THR A 104 1.49 -5.26 -1.09
C THR A 104 1.48 -4.00 -0.21
N ILE A 105 0.42 -3.76 0.56
CA ILE A 105 0.35 -2.64 1.51
C ILE A 105 1.52 -2.70 2.51
N LEU A 106 1.75 -3.86 3.12
CA LEU A 106 2.84 -4.07 4.07
C LEU A 106 4.22 -3.97 3.39
N GLU A 107 4.36 -4.44 2.16
CA GLU A 107 5.58 -4.33 1.38
C GLU A 107 5.90 -2.87 1.02
N LEU A 108 4.89 -2.08 0.64
CA LEU A 108 5.05 -0.64 0.38
C LEU A 108 5.42 0.12 1.65
N ASN A 109 4.86 -0.26 2.80
CA ASN A 109 5.32 0.25 4.09
C ASN A 109 6.80 -0.10 4.35
N LYS A 110 7.15 -1.37 4.20
CA LYS A 110 8.52 -1.87 4.43
C LYS A 110 9.55 -1.21 3.51
N ARG A 111 9.23 -1.01 2.23
CA ARG A 111 10.16 -0.44 1.24
C ARG A 111 10.20 1.08 1.24
N TYR A 112 9.06 1.73 1.40
CA TYR A 112 8.91 3.16 1.11
C TYR A 112 8.28 3.97 2.23
N GLY A 113 7.83 3.33 3.32
CA GLY A 113 7.25 4.01 4.47
C GLY A 113 5.83 4.51 4.25
N PHE A 114 5.10 4.00 3.25
CA PHE A 114 3.68 4.32 3.09
C PHE A 114 2.87 3.74 4.25
N THR A 115 1.97 4.53 4.84
CA THR A 115 1.26 4.20 6.08
C THR A 115 -0.26 4.23 5.95
N LYS A 116 -0.80 4.99 4.99
CA LYS A 116 -2.25 5.20 4.85
C LYS A 116 -2.77 4.64 3.54
N PHE A 117 -3.78 3.79 3.63
CA PHE A 117 -4.37 3.11 2.48
C PHE A 117 -5.89 3.07 2.59
N ILE A 118 -6.58 3.22 1.47
CA ILE A 118 -8.04 3.13 1.37
C ILE A 118 -8.37 2.01 0.40
N ILE A 119 -9.19 1.06 0.84
CA ILE A 119 -9.64 -0.06 0.03
C ILE A 119 -11.12 0.13 -0.29
N VAL A 120 -11.43 0.35 -1.56
CA VAL A 120 -12.81 0.51 -2.05
C VAL A 120 -13.29 -0.84 -2.58
N VAL A 121 -14.50 -1.25 -2.16
CA VAL A 121 -15.10 -2.53 -2.53
C VAL A 121 -16.52 -2.33 -3.06
N PRO A 122 -16.99 -3.16 -4.01
CA PRO A 122 -18.24 -2.89 -4.72
C PRO A 122 -19.50 -3.35 -3.95
N SER A 123 -19.35 -4.10 -2.86
CA SER A 123 -20.50 -4.58 -2.08
C SER A 123 -20.18 -4.76 -0.60
N ILE A 124 -21.23 -4.77 0.23
CA ILE A 124 -21.15 -5.03 1.67
C ILE A 124 -20.60 -6.45 1.93
N ALA A 125 -21.05 -7.45 1.16
CA ALA A 125 -20.58 -8.83 1.33
C ALA A 125 -19.06 -8.95 1.11
N ILE A 126 -18.52 -8.28 0.09
CA ILE A 126 -17.08 -8.26 -0.16
C ILE A 126 -16.36 -7.53 0.97
N ARG A 127 -16.91 -6.42 1.46
CA ARG A 127 -16.36 -5.68 2.61
C ARG A 127 -16.20 -6.55 3.85
N GLU A 128 -17.24 -7.30 4.21
CA GLU A 128 -17.20 -8.20 5.37
C GLU A 128 -16.18 -9.34 5.16
N GLY A 129 -16.11 -9.90 3.95
CA GLY A 129 -15.12 -10.91 3.59
C GLY A 129 -13.67 -10.40 3.68
N VAL A 130 -13.43 -9.16 3.26
CA VAL A 130 -12.13 -8.48 3.40
C VAL A 130 -11.78 -8.26 4.87
N ASN A 131 -12.70 -7.72 5.67
CA ASN A 131 -12.50 -7.52 7.10
C ASN A 131 -12.14 -8.84 7.80
N LYS A 132 -12.85 -9.92 7.46
CA LYS A 132 -12.54 -11.26 7.99
C LYS A 132 -11.17 -11.76 7.55
N SER A 133 -10.77 -11.48 6.31
CA SER A 133 -9.44 -11.84 5.79
C SER A 133 -8.32 -11.14 6.54
N PHE A 134 -8.49 -9.87 6.93
CA PHE A 134 -7.51 -9.17 7.77
C PHE A 134 -7.34 -9.81 9.14
N GLN A 135 -8.45 -10.14 9.83
CA GLN A 135 -8.39 -10.84 11.11
C GLN A 135 -7.68 -12.19 11.01
N ILE A 136 -7.93 -12.93 9.93
CA ILE A 136 -7.36 -14.27 9.71
C ILE A 136 -5.86 -14.21 9.40
N THR A 137 -5.43 -13.21 8.64
CA THR A 137 -4.04 -13.08 8.19
C THR A 137 -3.15 -12.28 9.13
N GLU A 138 -3.71 -11.74 10.22
CA GLU A 138 -3.00 -10.85 11.14
C GLU A 138 -1.74 -11.47 11.76
N GLU A 139 -1.87 -12.65 12.37
CA GLU A 139 -0.73 -13.35 12.98
C GLU A 139 0.32 -13.71 11.92
N HIS A 140 -0.12 -14.11 10.72
CA HIS A 140 0.76 -14.48 9.61
C HIS A 140 1.62 -13.29 9.16
N PHE A 141 1.00 -12.13 8.92
CA PHE A 141 1.72 -10.95 8.46
C PHE A 141 2.54 -10.29 9.56
N LYS A 142 2.11 -10.31 10.82
CA LYS A 142 2.95 -9.87 11.96
C LYS A 142 4.27 -10.63 12.00
N ASN A 143 4.24 -11.95 11.81
CA ASN A 143 5.47 -12.75 11.79
C ASN A 143 6.34 -12.46 10.56
N GLN A 144 5.75 -12.08 9.43
CA GLN A 144 6.48 -11.82 8.19
C GLN A 144 7.09 -10.41 8.11
N TYR A 145 6.46 -9.43 8.76
CA TYR A 145 6.79 -8.01 8.69
C TYR A 145 7.14 -7.45 10.07
N ASP A 146 7.98 -8.17 10.84
CA ASP A 146 8.60 -7.69 12.09
C ASP A 146 7.62 -7.11 13.13
N SER A 147 6.41 -7.67 13.19
CA SER A 147 5.31 -7.22 14.05
C SER A 147 4.93 -5.75 13.88
N VAL A 148 5.14 -5.19 12.69
CA VAL A 148 4.65 -3.85 12.33
C VAL A 148 3.17 -3.76 12.69
N PRO A 149 2.77 -2.84 13.60
CA PRO A 149 1.37 -2.66 13.91
C PRO A 149 0.66 -2.16 12.66
N TYR A 150 -0.57 -2.60 12.42
CA TYR A 150 -1.39 -1.96 11.40
C TYR A 150 -2.84 -1.98 11.87
N ARG A 151 -3.52 -0.85 11.69
CA ARG A 151 -4.92 -0.67 12.09
C ARG A 151 -5.79 -0.61 10.85
N TYR A 152 -6.94 -1.27 10.91
CA TYR A 152 -7.93 -1.23 9.86
C TYR A 152 -9.32 -1.01 10.47
N PHE A 153 -10.18 -0.31 9.74
CA PHE A 153 -11.57 -0.08 10.14
C PHE A 153 -12.45 -0.01 8.89
N ILE A 154 -13.74 -0.25 9.09
CA ILE A 154 -14.75 -0.08 8.05
C ILE A 154 -15.28 1.35 8.12
N TYR A 155 -15.25 2.06 7.00
CA TYR A 155 -15.87 3.38 6.90
C TYR A 155 -17.34 3.34 7.28
N ASN A 156 -17.75 4.26 8.16
CA ASN A 156 -19.12 4.46 8.58
C ASN A 156 -19.39 5.97 8.67
N SER A 157 -20.36 6.46 7.90
CA SER A 157 -20.73 7.88 7.87
C SER A 157 -21.23 8.40 9.22
N ALA A 158 -21.76 7.53 10.08
CA ALA A 158 -22.15 7.88 11.45
C ALA A 158 -20.96 8.00 12.41
N LYS A 159 -19.75 7.52 12.03
CA LYS A 159 -18.53 7.51 12.84
C LYS A 159 -17.39 8.29 12.17
N LEU A 160 -17.62 9.58 11.90
CA LEU A 160 -16.61 10.47 11.32
C LEU A 160 -15.33 10.60 12.18
N SER A 161 -15.40 10.25 13.47
CA SER A 161 -14.24 10.18 14.35
C SER A 161 -13.13 9.27 13.82
N ASP A 162 -13.49 8.14 13.22
CA ASP A 162 -12.53 7.14 12.74
C ASP A 162 -11.77 7.67 11.52
N VAL A 163 -12.47 8.41 10.65
CA VAL A 163 -11.89 9.08 9.47
C VAL A 163 -10.96 10.22 9.91
N ARG A 164 -11.36 11.01 10.91
CA ARG A 164 -10.49 12.05 11.47
C ARG A 164 -9.24 11.45 12.08
N ALA A 165 -9.38 10.40 12.90
CA ALA A 165 -8.24 9.70 13.48
C ALA A 165 -7.32 9.11 12.40
N PHE A 166 -7.89 8.56 11.33
CA PHE A 166 -7.12 8.10 10.17
C PHE A 166 -6.34 9.24 9.52
N ALA A 167 -6.92 10.42 9.33
CA ALA A 167 -6.25 11.57 8.73
C ALA A 167 -5.16 12.17 9.64
N THR A 168 -5.42 12.31 10.95
CA THR A 168 -4.56 13.07 11.86
C THR A 168 -3.55 12.21 12.64
N SER A 169 -3.67 10.89 12.65
CA SER A 169 -2.71 10.02 13.34
C SER A 169 -1.36 10.00 12.60
N SER A 170 -0.29 10.39 13.29
CA SER A 170 1.10 10.19 12.88
C SER A 170 1.60 8.76 13.13
N ASN A 171 0.86 7.98 13.92
CA ASN A 171 1.22 6.61 14.26
C ASN A 171 0.74 5.62 13.20
N ILE A 172 1.56 4.61 12.99
CA ILE A 172 1.26 3.35 12.28
C ILE A 172 0.39 2.46 13.19
#